data_AF-A0A960EJ57-F1
#
_entry.id   AF-A0A960EJ57-F1
#
_cell.length_a   1.000
_cell.length_b   1.000
_cell.length_c   1.000
_cell.angle_alpha   90.00
_cell.angle_beta   90.00
_cell.angle_gamma   90.00
#
_symmetry.space_group_name_H-M   'P 1'
#
loop_
_entity.id
_entity.type
_entity.pdbx_description
1 polymer ?
#
loop_
_entity_poly.entity_id
_entity_poly.type
_entity_poly.pdbx_seq_one_letter_code
_entity_poly.pdbx_strand_id
1 'polypeptide(L)' 'MAARVERVVTSGTFSLDGEDHQVDNNIWLIGDDEEVIVVDAAHDHEPIVAGIAGRRVVAIVC' A
#
# COMPACT_ATOMS: atom_id res chain seq x y z
N MET A 1 10.16 -15.88 -14.04
CA MET A 1 9.52 -14.55 -14.00
C MET A 1 10.06 -13.82 -12.78
N ALA A 2 10.31 -12.51 -12.90
CA ALA A 2 10.76 -11.69 -11.77
C ALA A 2 9.53 -11.05 -11.11
N ALA A 3 9.48 -11.04 -9.78
CA ALA A 3 8.42 -10.36 -9.05
C ALA A 3 8.48 -8.85 -9.32
N ARG A 4 7.32 -8.25 -9.60
CA ARG A 4 7.09 -6.81 -9.65
C ARG A 4 6.91 -6.31 -8.22
N VAL A 5 7.73 -5.34 -7.82
CA VAL A 5 7.68 -4.70 -6.50
C VAL A 5 7.54 -3.21 -6.71
N GLU A 6 6.45 -2.63 -6.21
CA GLU A 6 6.17 -1.22 -6.36
C GLU A 6 5.91 -0.58 -5.01
N ARG A 7 6.34 0.68 -4.89
CA ARG A 7 6.11 1.50 -3.71
C ARG A 7 5.00 2.49 -4.03
N VAL A 8 3.94 2.43 -3.24
CA VAL A 8 2.91 3.47 -3.15
C VAL A 8 3.17 4.25 -1.86
N VAL A 9 3.00 5.57 -1.91
CA VAL A 9 3.09 6.42 -0.71
C VAL A 9 1.73 7.06 -0.49
N THR A 10 1.27 7.04 0.74
CA THR A 10 0.08 7.75 1.17
C THR A 10 0.40 8.56 2.42
N SER A 11 -0.20 9.72 2.56
CA SER A 11 -0.07 10.55 3.75
C SER A 11 -1.27 10.38 4.66
N GLY A 12 -1.04 10.44 5.97
CA GLY A 12 -2.10 10.37 6.97
C GLY A 12 -1.65 10.90 8.33
N THR A 13 -2.51 10.76 9.33
CA THR A 13 -2.21 11.17 10.70
C THR A 13 -1.94 9.93 11.54
N PHE A 14 -0.84 9.94 12.27
CA PHE A 14 -0.49 8.94 13.27
C PHE A 14 -0.47 9.58 14.65
N SER A 15 -1.33 9.10 15.55
CA SER A 15 -1.42 9.61 16.92
C SER A 15 -0.56 8.74 17.85
N LEU A 16 0.42 9.36 18.53
CA LEU A 16 1.27 8.70 19.51
C LEU A 16 1.41 9.58 20.75
N ASP A 17 1.22 9.01 21.94
CA ASP A 17 1.34 9.70 23.23
C ASP A 17 0.48 10.97 23.37
N GLY A 18 -0.66 11.02 22.68
CA GLY A 18 -1.59 12.15 22.69
C GLY A 18 -1.23 13.28 21.73
N GLU A 19 -0.20 13.10 20.91
CA GLU A 19 0.19 14.01 19.83
C GLU A 19 -0.14 13.43 18.46
N ASP A 20 -0.59 14.28 17.54
CA ASP A 20 -0.88 13.92 16.16
C ASP A 20 0.29 14.29 15.25
N HIS A 21 0.76 13.32 14.46
CA HIS A 21 1.86 13.50 13.52
C HIS A 21 1.37 13.27 12.09
N GLN A 22 1.70 14.21 11.18
CA GLN A 22 1.55 13.96 9.75
C GLN A 22 2.68 13.05 9.29
N VAL A 23 2.31 11.92 8.69
CA VAL A 23 3.25 10.88 8.27
C VAL A 23 2.99 10.45 6.84
N ASP A 24 4.06 10.07 6.16
CA ASP A 24 4.01 9.34 4.89
C ASP A 24 4.28 7.86 5.17
N ASN A 25 3.35 7.01 4.76
CA ASN A 25 3.48 5.56 4.85
C ASN A 25 3.83 4.97 3.50
N ASN A 26 4.77 4.03 3.49
CA ASN A 26 5.04 3.19 2.34
C ASN A 26 4.11 1.99 2.35
N ILE A 27 3.50 1.74 1.20
CA ILE A 27 2.66 0.58 0.92
C ILE A 27 3.35 -0.17 -0.21
N TRP A 28 3.47 -1.48 -0.08
CA TRP A 28 4.13 -2.29 -1.09
C TRP A 28 3.13 -3.13 -1.85
N LEU A 29 3.22 -3.07 -3.18
CA LEU A 29 2.49 -3.93 -4.09
C LEU A 29 3.47 -4.95 -4.65
N ILE A 30 3.24 -6.22 -4.34
CA ILE A 30 4.15 -7.32 -4.69
C ILE A 30 3.38 -8.37 -5.49
N GLY A 31 3.82 -8.67 -6.70
CA GLY A 31 3.15 -9.66 -7.54
C GLY A 31 3.69 -9.67 -8.97
N ASP A 32 2.79 -9.80 -9.93
CA ASP A 32 3.09 -9.77 -11.36
C ASP A 32 2.03 -8.94 -12.12
N ASP A 33 1.81 -9.25 -13.39
CA ASP A 33 0.85 -8.56 -14.26
C ASP A 33 -0.60 -9.03 -14.02
N GLU A 34 -0.81 -10.14 -13.32
CA GLU A 34 -2.13 -10.74 -13.07
C GLU A 34 -2.56 -10.64 -11.60
N GLU A 35 -1.65 -10.89 -10.66
CA GLU A 35 -1.94 -10.95 -9.22
C GLU A 35 -1.07 -10.00 -8.41
N VAL A 36 -1.59 -9.56 -7.26
CA VAL A 36 -0.89 -8.66 -6.34
C VAL A 36 -1.24 -8.92 -4.87
N ILE A 37 -0.22 -8.83 -4.01
CA ILE A 37 -0.33 -8.73 -2.55
C ILE A 37 -0.11 -7.26 -2.17
N VAL A 38 -0.97 -6.73 -1.31
CA VAL A 38 -0.80 -5.39 -0.72
C VAL A 38 -0.23 -5.56 0.69
N VAL A 39 0.90 -4.91 0.98
CA VAL A 39 1.56 -4.92 2.30
C VAL A 39 1.40 -3.56 2.95
N ASP A 40 0.92 -3.55 4.19
CA ASP A 40 0.72 -2.36 5.02
C ASP A 40 -0.20 -1.32 4.38
N ALA A 41 -1.40 -1.73 3.99
CA ALA A 41 -2.39 -0.85 3.39
C ALA A 41 -2.83 0.26 4.38
N ALA A 42 -2.31 1.47 4.15
CA ALA A 42 -2.64 2.71 4.85
C ALA A 42 -2.42 3.86 3.85
N HIS A 43 -2.71 5.12 4.15
CA HIS A 43 -3.85 5.62 4.93
C HIS A 43 -5.06 5.88 4.02
N ASP A 44 -4.83 6.00 2.71
CA ASP A 44 -5.86 6.23 1.69
C ASP A 44 -5.81 5.13 0.63
N HIS A 45 -6.99 4.66 0.26
CA HIS A 45 -7.18 3.61 -0.72
C HIS A 45 -6.96 4.06 -2.17
N GLU A 46 -7.21 5.33 -2.53
CA GLU A 46 -7.18 5.75 -3.95
C GLU A 46 -5.82 5.51 -4.62
N PRO A 47 -4.67 5.91 -4.00
CA PRO A 47 -3.36 5.65 -4.59
C PRO A 47 -3.02 4.15 -4.65
N ILE A 48 -3.52 3.36 -3.69
CA ILE A 48 -3.31 1.91 -3.64
C ILE A 48 -4.09 1.23 -4.78
N VAL A 49 -5.36 1.57 -4.96
CA VAL A 49 -6.22 1.05 -6.04
C VAL A 49 -5.65 1.41 -7.41
N ALA A 50 -5.16 2.65 -7.57
CA ALA A 50 -4.48 3.06 -8.79
C ALA A 50 -3.22 2.22 -9.05
N GLY A 51 -2.41 1.94 -8.02
CA GLY A 51 -1.24 1.08 -8.12
C GLY A 51 -1.57 -0.38 -8.41
N ILE A 52 -2.67 -0.92 -7.87
CA ILE A 52 -3.15 -2.28 -8.18
C ILE A 52 -3.44 -2.43 -9.69
N ALA A 53 -3.89 -1.36 -10.35
CA ALA A 53 -4.05 -1.30 -11.81
C ALA A 53 -4.90 -2.44 -12.39
N GLY A 54 -5.92 -2.88 -11.65
CA GLY A 54 -6.85 -3.93 -12.07
C GLY A 54 -6.37 -5.38 -11.85
N ARG A 55 -5.17 -5.59 -11.29
CA ARG A 55 -4.68 -6.92 -10.90
C ARG A 55 -5.56 -7.56 -9.84
N ARG A 56 -5.64 -8.89 -9.83
CA ARG A 56 -6.35 -9.67 -8.80
C ARG A 56 -5.59 -9.54 -7.47
N VAL A 57 -6.21 -8.92 -6.48
CA VAL A 57 -5.68 -8.88 -5.12
C VAL A 57 -5.86 -10.26 -4.49
N VAL A 58 -4.76 -10.92 -4.11
CA VAL A 58 -4.78 -12.26 -3.50
C VAL A 58 -4.63 -12.22 -1.98
N ALA A 59 -4.03 -11.17 -1.44
CA ALA A 59 -3.91 -10.94 -0.01
C ALA A 59 -3.67 -9.45 0.30
N ILE A 60 -4.09 -9.04 1.50
CA ILE A 60 -3.71 -7.80 2.17
C ILE A 60 -3.11 -8.20 3.50
N VAL A 61 -1.88 -7.79 3.79
CA VAL A 61 -1.12 -8.24 4.97
C VAL A 61 -0.49 -7.06 5.72
N CYS A 62 -0.35 -7.23 7.04
CA CYS A 62 0.24 -6.29 8.00
C CYS A 62 1.20 -7.03 8.94
#